data_AF-B6UDJ5-F1
#
_entry.id   AF-B6UDJ5-F1
#
_cell.length_a   1.000
_cell.length_b   1.000
_cell.length_c   1.000
_cell.angle_alpha   90.00
_cell.angle_beta   90.00
_cell.angle_gamma   90.00
#
_symmetry.space_group_name_H-M   'P 1'
#
loop_
_entity.id
_entity.type
_entity.pdbx_description
1 polymer ?
#
loop_
_entity_poly.entity_id
_entity_poly.type
_entity_poly.pdbx_seq_one_letter_code
_entity_poly.pdbx_strand_id
1 'polypeptide(L)'
;MGGRREAIERELKKLRAEREELDGRIRLLESQLEAGPAGFNGAAAGKGVGDDACGGSGACQSRVGNGFASDGSLPADMIYRYSRHLLLPDFGVEGQRKLSQSSILVVAVFFL
;
A
#
# COMPACT_ATOMS: atom_id res chain seq x y z
N MET A 1 34.48 -15.08 -33.29
CA MET A 1 33.40 -15.38 -32.32
C MET A 1 33.14 -14.15 -31.43
N GLY A 2 32.56 -13.07 -31.99
CA GLY A 2 32.39 -11.78 -31.26
C GLY A 2 31.00 -11.12 -31.42
N GLY A 3 30.30 -11.34 -32.53
CA GLY A 3 29.07 -10.60 -32.86
C GLY A 3 27.90 -10.76 -31.89
N ARG A 4 27.76 -11.91 -31.20
CA ARG A 4 26.70 -12.11 -30.19
C ARG A 4 26.92 -11.20 -28.97
N ARG A 5 28.17 -11.03 -28.54
CA ARG A 5 28.53 -10.19 -27.39
C ARG A 5 28.28 -8.71 -27.69
N GLU A 6 28.64 -8.29 -28.90
CA GLU A 6 28.40 -6.92 -29.38
C GLU A 6 26.90 -6.59 -29.58
N ALA A 7 26.08 -7.58 -29.94
CA ALA A 7 24.63 -7.41 -30.01
C ALA A 7 24.03 -7.20 -28.61
N ILE A 8 24.45 -8.01 -27.64
CA ILE A 8 24.00 -7.90 -26.24
C ILE A 8 24.45 -6.57 -25.62
N GLU A 9 25.67 -6.11 -25.90
CA GLU A 9 26.17 -4.83 -25.37
C GLU A 9 25.39 -3.63 -25.94
N ARG A 10 24.99 -3.68 -27.22
CA ARG A 10 24.13 -2.67 -27.83
C ARG A 10 22.73 -2.66 -27.22
N GLU A 11 22.16 -3.84 -27.01
CA GLU A 11 20.84 -3.99 -26.38
C GLU A 11 20.87 -3.50 -24.92
N LEU A 12 21.90 -3.84 -24.16
CA LEU A 12 22.10 -3.33 -22.80
C LEU A 12 22.21 -1.80 -22.77
N LYS A 13 22.93 -1.19 -23.71
CA LYS A 13 23.01 0.28 -23.79
C LYS A 13 21.65 0.89 -24.08
N LYS A 14 20.87 0.31 -25.01
CA LYS A 14 19.51 0.75 -25.31
C LYS A 14 18.61 0.66 -24.08
N LEU A 15 18.59 -0.49 -23.41
CA LEU A 15 17.76 -0.72 -22.22
C LEU A 15 18.16 0.18 -21.05
N ARG A 16 19.44 0.49 -20.88
CA ARG A 16 19.91 1.43 -19.85
C ARG A 16 19.43 2.86 -20.13
N ALA A 17 19.49 3.32 -21.39
CA ALA A 17 18.99 4.64 -21.76
C ALA A 17 17.47 4.75 -21.54
N GLU A 18 16.72 3.71 -21.92
CA GLU A 18 15.26 3.64 -21.69
C GLU A 18 14.93 3.64 -20.19
N ARG A 19 15.73 2.95 -19.36
CA ARG A 19 15.61 2.96 -17.89
C ARG A 19 15.77 4.38 -17.33
N GLU A 20 16.79 5.10 -17.78
CA GLU A 20 17.06 6.47 -17.32
C GLU A 20 15.94 7.44 -17.72
N GLU A 21 15.39 7.30 -18.94
CA GLU A 21 14.23 8.07 -19.39
C GLU A 21 13.01 7.82 -18.50
N LEU A 22 12.72 6.54 -18.20
CA LEU A 22 11.61 6.15 -17.33
C LEU A 22 11.80 6.67 -15.90
N ASP A 23 13.00 6.54 -15.33
CA ASP A 23 13.30 7.04 -13.99
C ASP A 23 13.15 8.58 -13.91
N GLY A 24 13.52 9.31 -14.97
CA GLY A 24 13.27 10.75 -15.09
C GLY A 24 11.77 11.10 -15.11
N ARG A 25 10.98 10.35 -15.89
CA ARG A 25 9.51 10.51 -15.95
C ARG A 25 8.84 10.21 -14.60
N ILE A 26 9.30 9.18 -13.90
CA ILE A 26 8.83 8.82 -12.55
C ILE A 26 9.09 9.98 -11.61
N ARG A 27 10.34 10.48 -11.55
CA ARG A 27 10.71 11.59 -10.66
C ARG A 27 9.89 12.86 -10.92
N LEU A 28 9.60 13.15 -12.18
CA LEU A 28 8.74 14.28 -12.57
C LEU A 28 7.29 14.09 -12.10
N LEU A 29 6.74 12.87 -12.19
CA LEU A 29 5.40 12.55 -11.69
C LEU A 29 5.35 12.57 -10.15
N GLU A 30 6.38 12.06 -9.47
CA GLU A 30 6.51 12.13 -8.01
C GLU A 30 6.54 13.58 -7.54
N SER A 31 7.28 14.46 -8.22
CA SER A 31 7.30 15.89 -7.87
C SER A 31 5.94 16.58 -8.05
N GLN A 32 5.11 16.12 -9.00
CA GLN A 32 3.75 16.64 -9.18
C GLN A 32 2.81 16.19 -8.05
N LEU A 33 3.01 14.98 -7.52
CA LEU A 33 2.26 14.50 -6.36
C LEU A 33 2.67 15.25 -5.09
N GLU A 34 3.97 15.48 -4.87
CA GLU A 34 4.49 16.27 -3.73
C GLU A 34 4.12 17.76 -3.81
N ALA A 35 3.98 18.33 -5.01
CA ALA A 35 3.55 19.71 -5.22
C ALA A 35 2.02 19.90 -5.17
N GLY A 36 1.25 18.81 -5.07
CA GLY A 36 -0.17 18.85 -4.71
C GLY A 36 -0.34 19.40 -3.28
N PRO A 37 -1.45 20.07 -2.95
CA PRO A 37 -1.53 20.89 -1.75
C PRO A 37 -1.30 20.03 -0.50
N ALA A 38 -0.21 20.35 0.21
CA ALA A 38 -0.04 20.04 1.61
C ALA A 38 -1.26 20.57 2.39
N GLY A 39 -2.14 19.65 2.74
CA GLY A 39 -3.35 19.90 3.51
C GLY A 39 -3.56 18.80 4.54
N PHE A 40 -2.63 18.67 5.51
CA PHE A 40 -2.93 18.96 6.92
C PHE A 40 -1.68 18.73 7.78
N ASN A 41 -1.23 19.81 8.40
CA ASN A 41 -0.18 19.82 9.42
C ASN A 41 -0.63 19.05 10.66
N GLY A 42 0.25 18.19 11.16
CA GLY A 42 0.08 17.47 12.42
C GLY A 42 1.41 16.94 12.95
N ALA A 43 2.35 17.85 13.20
CA ALA A 43 3.58 17.55 13.90
C ALA A 43 3.28 17.09 15.33
N ALA A 44 3.83 15.94 15.73
CA ALA A 44 4.13 15.64 17.12
C ALA A 44 5.41 14.82 17.18
N ALA A 45 6.50 15.53 17.46
CA ALA A 45 7.76 14.94 17.90
C ALA A 45 7.55 14.17 19.21
N GLY A 46 8.06 12.95 19.28
CA GLY A 46 8.06 12.12 20.48
C GLY A 46 9.29 11.22 20.49
N LYS A 47 10.41 11.76 20.99
CA LYS A 47 11.63 11.04 21.29
C LYS A 47 11.36 10.10 22.47
N GLY A 48 11.56 8.81 22.28
CA GLY A 48 11.45 7.81 23.34
C GLY A 48 12.31 6.59 23.00
N VAL A 49 13.48 6.53 23.61
CA VAL A 49 14.28 5.31 23.73
C VAL A 49 13.50 4.34 24.64
N GLY A 50 13.39 3.09 24.21
CA GLY A 50 12.68 2.01 24.89
C GLY A 50 13.08 0.69 24.27
N ASP A 51 14.30 0.29 24.62
CA ASP A 51 14.82 -1.06 24.63
C ASP A 51 13.88 -2.00 25.40
N ASP A 52 13.02 -2.72 24.67
CA ASP A 52 12.34 -3.90 25.20
C ASP A 52 12.26 -4.98 24.13
N ALA A 53 13.11 -6.00 24.32
CA ALA A 53 13.04 -7.25 23.61
C ALA A 53 11.76 -7.99 24.00
N CYS A 54 10.93 -8.34 23.01
CA CYS A 54 9.97 -9.43 23.13
C CYS A 54 10.19 -10.42 22.00
N GLY A 55 11.11 -11.37 22.24
CA GLY A 55 11.10 -12.66 21.57
C GLY A 55 10.07 -13.54 22.29
N GLY A 56 9.00 -13.89 21.60
CA GLY A 56 7.96 -14.75 22.15
C GLY A 56 6.74 -14.83 21.24
N SER A 57 6.63 -15.94 20.52
CA SER A 57 5.50 -16.31 19.67
C SER A 57 4.15 -16.16 20.39
N GLY A 58 3.23 -15.38 19.82
CA GLY A 58 1.82 -15.40 20.21
C GLY A 58 1.11 -14.06 20.09
N ALA A 59 0.34 -13.90 19.01
CA ALA A 59 -0.68 -12.89 18.77
C ALA A 59 -0.20 -11.43 18.63
N CYS A 60 -0.22 -10.98 17.37
CA CYS A 60 -0.28 -9.59 16.93
C CYS A 60 -0.81 -8.62 18.00
N GLN A 61 0.02 -7.63 18.32
CA GLN A 61 -0.33 -6.49 19.14
C GLN A 61 -1.49 -5.74 18.48
N SER A 62 -2.71 -6.03 18.92
CA SER A 62 -3.91 -5.27 18.60
C SER A 62 -3.88 -3.97 19.40
N ARG A 63 -3.03 -3.03 19.01
CA ARG A 63 -3.20 -1.62 19.38
C ARG A 63 -2.86 -0.73 18.19
N VAL A 64 -3.75 0.24 18.00
CA VAL A 64 -3.64 1.44 17.17
C VAL A 64 -4.11 1.28 15.72
N GLY A 65 -5.20 1.99 15.41
CA GLY A 65 -5.56 2.35 14.04
C GLY A 65 -7.05 2.19 13.74
N ASN A 66 -7.90 3.02 14.32
CA ASN A 66 -9.14 3.37 13.61
C ASN A 66 -8.73 3.96 12.27
N GLY A 67 -9.24 3.40 11.18
CA GLY A 67 -9.17 3.99 9.86
C GLY A 67 -8.28 3.20 8.93
N PHE A 68 -8.90 2.79 7.81
CA PHE A 68 -8.22 2.52 6.55
C PHE A 68 -7.05 3.48 6.37
N ALA A 69 -5.89 2.95 5.99
CA ALA A 69 -4.75 3.79 5.69
C ALA A 69 -5.20 4.83 4.64
N SER A 70 -4.81 6.09 4.86
CA SER A 70 -5.27 7.25 4.07
C SER A 70 -4.88 7.19 2.58
N ASP A 71 -4.19 6.13 2.16
CA ASP A 71 -3.71 5.85 0.81
C ASP A 71 -4.62 4.88 0.02
N GLY A 72 -5.81 4.56 0.55
CA GLY A 72 -6.75 3.65 -0.10
C GLY A 72 -6.41 2.18 0.07
N SER A 73 -5.41 1.85 0.89
CA SER A 73 -5.05 0.48 1.24
C SER A 73 -5.85 -0.04 2.45
N LEU A 74 -6.23 -1.31 2.39
CA LEU A 74 -6.87 -2.00 3.51
C LEU A 74 -5.78 -2.38 4.53
N PRO A 75 -5.99 -2.19 5.84
CA PRO A 75 -5.01 -2.62 6.83
C PRO A 75 -4.83 -4.15 6.78
N ALA A 76 -3.63 -4.63 7.13
CA ALA A 76 -3.24 -6.03 6.94
C ALA A 76 -4.20 -7.05 7.60
N ASP A 77 -4.75 -6.73 8.78
CA ASP A 77 -5.74 -7.57 9.46
C ASP A 77 -7.04 -7.71 8.65
N MET A 78 -7.50 -6.62 8.01
CA MET A 78 -8.67 -6.64 7.14
C MET A 78 -8.40 -7.46 5.87
N ILE A 79 -7.19 -7.34 5.30
CA ILE A 79 -6.80 -8.15 4.13
C ILE A 79 -6.83 -9.63 4.48
N TYR A 80 -6.30 -10.03 5.64
CA TYR A 80 -6.30 -11.43 6.06
C TYR A 80 -7.73 -11.95 6.29
N ARG A 81 -8.55 -11.22 7.07
CA ARG A 81 -9.92 -11.61 7.39
C ARG A 81 -10.83 -11.73 6.16
N TYR A 82 -10.68 -10.83 5.19
CA TYR A 82 -11.54 -10.76 4.00
C TYR A 82 -10.85 -11.26 2.72
N SER A 83 -9.72 -11.94 2.84
CA SER A 83 -8.88 -12.43 1.73
C SER A 83 -9.65 -13.11 0.60
N ARG A 84 -10.62 -13.97 0.93
CA ARG A 84 -11.46 -14.65 -0.07
C ARG A 84 -12.39 -13.70 -0.82
N HIS A 85 -12.93 -12.69 -0.16
CA HIS A 85 -13.82 -11.72 -0.81
C HIS A 85 -13.05 -10.80 -1.74
N LEU A 86 -11.80 -10.47 -1.41
CA LEU A 86 -10.92 -9.67 -2.27
C LEU A 86 -10.57 -10.35 -3.61
N LEU A 87 -10.69 -11.67 -3.69
CA LEU A 87 -10.40 -12.45 -4.90
C LEU A 87 -11.61 -12.63 -5.83
N LEU A 88 -12.80 -12.20 -5.41
CA LEU A 88 -14.01 -12.34 -6.22
C LEU A 88 -13.94 -11.39 -7.43
N PRO A 89 -14.28 -11.87 -8.64
CA PRO A 89 -14.49 -11.00 -9.78
C PRO A 89 -15.61 -10.01 -9.41
N ASP A 90 -15.40 -8.73 -9.70
CA ASP A 90 -16.31 -7.60 -9.43
C ASP A 90 -16.36 -7.03 -7.99
N PHE A 91 -15.72 -7.66 -7.00
CA PHE A 91 -15.70 -7.13 -5.62
C PHE A 91 -14.36 -6.48 -5.25
N GLY A 92 -13.31 -7.28 -5.08
CA GLY A 92 -11.96 -6.80 -4.84
C GLY A 92 -11.77 -5.89 -3.62
N VAL A 93 -10.64 -5.19 -3.62
CA VAL A 93 -10.24 -4.21 -2.59
C VAL A 93 -11.18 -2.99 -2.59
N GLU A 94 -11.61 -2.57 -3.78
CA GLU A 94 -12.50 -1.43 -3.99
C GLU A 94 -13.89 -1.67 -3.36
N GLY A 95 -14.47 -2.85 -3.56
CA GLY A 95 -15.74 -3.26 -2.96
C GLY A 95 -15.67 -3.33 -1.43
N GLN A 96 -14.58 -3.89 -0.90
CA GLN A 96 -14.36 -3.95 0.54
C GLN A 96 -14.20 -2.57 1.17
N ARG A 97 -13.55 -1.63 0.48
CA ARG A 97 -13.43 -0.23 0.91
C ARG A 97 -14.79 0.48 0.91
N LYS A 98 -15.63 0.23 -0.10
CA LYS A 98 -16.98 0.79 -0.15
C LYS A 98 -17.86 0.25 0.98
N LEU A 99 -17.81 -1.05 1.26
CA LEU A 99 -18.55 -1.63 2.38
C LEU A 99 -18.12 -1.07 3.72
N SER A 100 -16.82 -0.85 3.92
CA SER A 100 -16.34 -0.34 5.19
C SER A 100 -16.65 1.13 5.44
N GLN A 101 -16.86 1.90 4.38
CA GLN A 101 -17.33 3.30 4.43
C GLN A 101 -18.87 3.39 4.50
N SER A 102 -19.58 2.29 4.27
CA SER A 102 -21.04 2.25 4.27
C SER A 102 -21.59 2.01 5.68
N SER A 103 -22.76 2.56 5.98
CA SER A 103 -23.50 2.29 7.22
C SER A 103 -24.78 1.51 6.92
N ILE A 104 -25.13 0.57 7.80
CA ILE A 104 -26.29 -0.31 7.66
C ILE A 104 -27.11 -0.20 8.95
N LEU A 105 -28.42 0.05 8.82
CA LEU A 105 -29.37 0.02 9.94
C LEU A 105 -30.14 -1.30 9.88
N VAL A 106 -30.12 -2.06 10.98
CA VAL A 106 -30.87 -3.31 11.10
C VAL A 106 -31.99 -3.10 12.11
N VAL A 107 -33.25 -3.11 11.64
CA VAL A 107 -34.44 -3.01 12.48
C VAL A 107 -35.01 -4.42 12.65
N ALA A 108 -34.85 -4.98 13.85
CA ALA A 108 -35.07 -6.38 14.23
C ALA A 108 -33.97 -7.36 13.77
N VAL A 109 -33.37 -8.04 14.74
CA VAL A 109 -32.55 -9.26 14.53
C VAL A 109 -33.36 -10.40 15.13
N PHE A 110 -34.02 -11.18 14.28
CA PHE A 110 -34.73 -12.38 14.71
C PHE A 110 -33.83 -13.59 14.54
N PHE A 111 -33.48 -14.24 15.65
CA PHE A 111 -32.79 -15.53 15.67
C PHE A 111 -33.65 -16.46 16.53
N LEU A 112 -34.16 -17.55 15.95
CA LEU A 112 -35.08 -18.51 16.58
C LEU A 112 -34.32 -19.51 17.47
#